data_AF-A0A7J4S7X8-F1
#
_entry.id   AF-A0A7J4S7X8-F1
#
_cell.length_a   1.000
_cell.length_b   1.000
_cell.length_c   1.000
_cell.angle_alpha   90.00
_cell.angle_beta   90.00
_cell.angle_gamma   90.00
#
_symmetry.space_group_name_H-M   'P 1'
#
loop_
_entity.id
_entity.type
_entity.pdbx_description
1 polymer ?
#
loop_
_entity_poly.entity_id
_entity_poly.type
_entity_poly.pdbx_seq_one_letter_code
_entity_poly.pdbx_strand_id
1 'polypeptide(L)'
;MADPDEAQKSDTSKPVKSSVNDSSEVLNDEGKSISETVRTIGSKSIKQIGRWNNESFLYAFDRQLISFGIRLLLFLPGFAVLAYFGAWAYSSNSPGWWVDFIEPTIGQSFSSILVVLVFVILLGYILSLALHRHRVNLTIKSFEEQVKSAQSKHLSIKSLHGYEPLKDSIKRSVTKHFFSLMCALLAIFSLSAIAFYGIQTNMGKYLLALSFSLTVLSMGQHIATRSSSFNMAERTGLLNAYNSPIHPSTLDMVFSDMVKSQLDPLLKSEYEAFVVEVESNVKRGIDPRFAREKMMMTLYKHSQGLDLSSVDAEFSEIFTKAGVEYVRNHEVFTIEEWLVIIDHLESKCPAFFRMIGRIEEDLSAGRQLVKDDIIFEVDMENVVHGKANLFTYMHNLSDQAKTVVLRVQSPDFRPRDLAMTYLLKPGEKKAWPDTGVPLSQAGNKDVLAIMSALLRDGTVAWQTLLPERFGEATVSVRLEEVSGELLIGSQMNVRIRSVFKEKIRSASSVVFNLIGIVGTIISSTLLTYIIV
;
A
#
# COMPACT_ATOMS: atom_id res chain seq x y z
N MET A 1 45.41 70.29 10.87
CA MET A 1 45.27 71.43 11.79
C MET A 1 45.40 70.85 13.18
N ALA A 2 46.52 71.16 13.83
CA ALA A 2 46.92 70.86 15.22
C ALA A 2 46.93 69.38 15.69
N ASP A 3 48.13 68.80 15.67
CA ASP A 3 48.69 68.03 16.81
C ASP A 3 48.98 69.04 17.96
N PRO A 4 49.25 68.68 19.25
CA PRO A 4 50.40 67.81 19.55
C PRO A 4 50.40 67.05 20.91
N ASP A 5 51.50 66.30 21.08
CA ASP A 5 52.28 66.05 22.31
C ASP A 5 51.76 65.08 23.37
N GLU A 6 52.58 64.34 24.13
CA GLU A 6 53.98 63.88 24.12
C GLU A 6 54.12 63.22 25.51
N ALA A 7 54.84 62.09 25.66
CA ALA A 7 55.71 61.82 26.84
C ALA A 7 56.24 60.37 26.84
N GLN A 8 57.51 60.26 26.44
CA GLN A 8 58.48 59.19 26.72
C GLN A 8 58.70 59.01 28.23
N LYS A 9 59.14 57.86 28.77
CA LYS A 9 60.53 57.33 28.91
C LYS A 9 60.43 56.17 29.94
N SER A 10 61.26 55.14 30.05
CA SER A 10 62.71 55.04 29.86
C SER A 10 63.17 53.57 29.84
N ASP A 11 64.24 53.34 29.07
CA ASP A 11 65.10 52.16 29.01
C ASP A 11 65.69 51.68 30.36
N THR A 12 66.06 50.40 30.42
CA THR A 12 67.41 50.02 30.91
C THR A 12 67.87 48.64 30.40
N SER A 13 68.84 48.70 29.47
CA SER A 13 70.10 47.93 29.39
C SER A 13 70.16 46.39 29.46
N LYS A 14 70.53 45.82 28.29
CA LYS A 14 71.37 44.62 27.98
C LYS A 14 72.65 44.47 28.86
N PRO A 15 73.48 43.38 28.83
CA PRO A 15 73.72 42.43 27.70
C PRO A 15 74.08 40.93 27.98
N VAL A 16 73.80 40.07 26.96
CA VAL A 16 74.67 39.04 26.30
C VAL A 16 75.45 38.05 27.21
N LYS A 17 75.31 36.71 27.19
CA LYS A 17 75.54 35.62 26.18
C LYS A 17 75.21 34.32 26.97
N SER A 18 74.71 33.19 26.47
CA SER A 18 75.30 32.29 25.46
C SER A 18 74.41 31.05 25.30
N SER A 19 74.17 30.66 24.04
CA SER A 19 74.13 29.27 23.49
C SER A 19 73.77 28.08 24.40
N VAL A 20 72.83 27.25 23.96
CA VAL A 20 73.09 25.92 23.35
C VAL A 20 71.76 25.26 22.91
N ASN A 21 71.71 24.92 21.61
CA ASN A 21 70.99 23.88 20.87
C ASN A 21 69.50 23.55 21.08
N ASP A 22 68.79 23.78 19.97
CA ASP A 22 67.82 22.89 19.30
C ASP A 22 67.92 21.40 19.65
N SER A 23 66.77 20.79 19.98
CA SER A 23 66.13 19.78 19.12
C SER A 23 64.93 19.12 19.82
N SER A 24 63.71 19.64 19.62
CA SER A 24 62.47 18.87 19.86
C SER A 24 61.24 19.60 19.32
N GLU A 25 61.07 19.67 18.00
CA GLU A 25 59.82 20.18 17.41
C GLU A 25 59.50 19.54 16.04
N VAL A 26 59.38 18.22 15.99
CA VAL A 26 58.60 17.53 14.95
C VAL A 26 58.12 16.23 15.59
N LEU A 27 56.83 16.12 15.94
CA LEU A 27 56.05 14.90 16.25
C LEU A 27 54.87 15.30 17.15
N ASN A 28 53.86 16.01 16.63
CA ASN A 28 52.55 16.07 17.31
C ASN A 28 51.35 16.55 16.47
N ASP A 29 51.55 16.90 15.19
CA ASP A 29 50.45 17.45 14.36
C ASP A 29 49.74 16.41 13.47
N GLU A 30 50.41 15.30 13.11
CA GLU A 30 49.77 14.24 12.31
C GLU A 30 48.78 13.38 13.11
N GLY A 31 48.98 13.22 14.42
CA GLY A 31 48.13 12.37 15.27
C GLY A 31 46.71 12.94 15.52
N LYS A 32 46.56 14.27 15.52
CA LYS A 32 45.25 14.93 15.69
C LYS A 32 44.41 14.87 14.41
N SER A 33 45.03 15.08 13.26
CA SER A 33 44.36 15.01 11.94
C SER A 33 43.85 13.60 11.61
N ILE A 34 44.62 12.56 11.94
CA ILE A 34 44.20 11.16 11.74
C ILE A 34 43.08 10.78 12.72
N SER A 35 43.14 11.22 13.98
CA SER A 35 42.09 10.96 14.98
C SER A 35 40.74 11.60 14.60
N GLU A 36 40.75 12.84 14.10
CA GLU A 36 39.55 13.51 13.61
C GLU A 36 39.01 12.90 12.32
N THR A 37 39.90 12.46 11.42
CA THR A 37 39.52 11.73 10.19
C THR A 37 38.90 10.37 10.50
N VAL A 38 39.46 9.62 11.46
CA VAL A 38 38.90 8.33 11.90
C VAL A 38 37.56 8.51 12.64
N ARG A 39 37.41 9.57 13.45
CA ARG A 39 36.12 9.89 14.10
C ARG A 39 35.05 10.37 13.13
N THR A 40 35.42 11.13 12.10
CA THR A 40 34.48 11.55 11.04
C THR A 40 34.10 10.41 10.11
N ILE A 41 35.02 9.49 9.78
CA ILE A 41 34.71 8.25 9.06
C ILE A 41 33.84 7.33 9.91
N GLY A 42 34.15 7.17 11.20
CA GLY A 42 33.36 6.38 12.14
C GLY A 42 31.94 6.91 12.30
N SER A 43 31.78 8.23 12.49
CA SER A 43 30.44 8.85 12.60
C SER A 43 29.66 8.86 11.29
N LYS A 44 30.31 9.01 10.12
CA LYS A 44 29.68 8.86 8.80
C LYS A 44 29.24 7.40 8.56
N SER A 45 30.07 6.43 8.92
CA SER A 45 29.78 4.99 8.80
C SER A 45 28.65 4.58 9.74
N ILE A 46 28.65 5.04 11.00
CA ILE A 46 27.55 4.81 11.96
C ILE A 46 26.24 5.45 11.49
N LYS A 47 26.29 6.68 10.95
CA LYS A 47 25.12 7.32 10.34
C LYS A 47 24.64 6.57 9.09
N GLN A 48 25.54 6.04 8.27
CA GLN A 48 25.19 5.20 7.11
C GLN A 48 24.54 3.88 7.57
N ILE A 49 25.10 3.19 8.56
CA ILE A 49 24.54 1.96 9.15
C ILE A 49 23.15 2.22 9.74
N GLY A 50 22.96 3.37 10.41
CA GLY A 50 21.64 3.80 10.90
C GLY A 50 20.59 3.96 9.78
N ARG A 51 21.00 4.45 8.60
CA ARG A 51 20.10 4.57 7.43
C ARG A 51 19.64 3.21 6.89
N TRP A 52 20.49 2.17 6.94
CA TRP A 52 20.14 0.81 6.53
C TRP A 52 19.26 0.06 7.55
N ASN A 53 19.03 0.64 8.73
CA ASN A 53 18.05 0.16 9.71
C ASN A 53 16.77 1.01 9.71
N ASN A 54 16.71 2.07 8.90
CA ASN A 54 15.50 2.88 8.74
C ASN A 54 14.63 2.29 7.63
N GLU A 55 13.44 1.82 8.01
CA GLU A 55 12.48 1.23 7.06
C GLU A 55 12.06 2.22 5.97
N SER A 56 11.85 3.50 6.31
CA SER A 56 11.42 4.52 5.35
C SER A 56 12.40 4.70 4.18
N PHE A 57 13.70 4.74 4.49
CA PHE A 57 14.75 4.84 3.47
C PHE A 57 14.78 3.60 2.58
N LEU A 58 14.74 2.41 3.17
CA LEU A 58 14.74 1.15 2.43
C LEU A 58 13.48 0.95 1.61
N TYR A 59 12.33 1.40 2.11
CA TYR A 59 11.07 1.35 1.40
C TYR A 59 11.08 2.27 0.19
N ALA A 60 11.55 3.52 0.32
CA ALA A 60 11.69 4.43 -0.80
C ALA A 60 12.64 3.88 -1.89
N PHE A 61 13.79 3.34 -1.46
CA PHE A 61 14.75 2.70 -2.36
C PHE A 61 14.16 1.47 -3.07
N ASP A 62 13.49 0.58 -2.32
CA ASP A 62 12.86 -0.61 -2.85
C ASP A 62 11.72 -0.29 -3.83
N ARG A 63 10.89 0.71 -3.51
CA ARG A 63 9.80 1.17 -4.38
C ARG A 63 10.33 1.67 -5.71
N GLN A 64 11.43 2.43 -5.72
CA GLN A 64 11.99 3.01 -6.94
C GLN A 64 12.73 1.98 -7.81
N LEU A 65 13.52 1.08 -7.21
CA LEU A 65 14.42 0.21 -7.96
C LEU A 65 13.94 -1.24 -8.01
N ILE A 66 13.56 -1.79 -6.85
CA ILE A 66 13.50 -3.23 -6.63
C ILE A 66 12.13 -3.80 -6.99
N SER A 67 11.05 -3.30 -6.38
CA SER A 67 9.72 -3.93 -6.44
C SER A 67 8.73 -3.27 -7.40
N PHE A 68 8.76 -1.93 -7.57
CA PHE A 68 7.76 -1.21 -8.37
C PHE A 68 8.31 -0.48 -9.59
N GLY A 69 9.31 0.39 -9.42
CA GLY A 69 9.84 1.26 -10.48
C GLY A 69 10.60 0.49 -11.56
N ILE A 70 11.93 0.32 -11.41
CA ILE A 70 12.73 -0.45 -12.39
C ILE A 70 12.38 -1.94 -12.38
N ARG A 71 11.82 -2.47 -11.29
CA ARG A 71 11.43 -3.88 -11.12
C ARG A 71 12.60 -4.84 -11.35
N LEU A 72 13.76 -4.53 -10.76
CA LEU A 72 14.96 -5.35 -10.84
C LEU A 72 14.70 -6.83 -10.52
N LEU A 73 13.81 -7.13 -9.56
CA LEU A 73 13.44 -8.50 -9.19
C LEU A 73 12.67 -9.28 -10.29
N LEU A 74 12.11 -8.61 -11.28
CA LEU A 74 11.45 -9.23 -12.44
C LEU A 74 12.40 -9.29 -13.65
N PHE A 75 13.13 -8.20 -13.91
CA PHE A 75 13.96 -8.08 -15.11
C PHE A 75 15.27 -8.88 -15.03
N LEU A 76 16.00 -8.81 -13.91
CA LEU A 76 17.28 -9.52 -13.78
C LEU A 76 17.15 -11.03 -14.04
N PRO A 77 16.23 -11.77 -13.39
CA PRO A 77 16.06 -13.19 -13.69
C PRO A 77 15.57 -13.43 -15.12
N GLY A 78 14.76 -12.52 -15.70
CA GLY A 78 14.36 -12.59 -17.12
C GLY A 78 15.54 -12.51 -18.09
N PHE A 79 16.48 -11.58 -17.86
CA PHE A 79 17.71 -11.48 -18.64
C PHE A 79 18.65 -12.67 -18.39
N ALA A 80 18.73 -13.14 -17.14
CA ALA A 80 19.52 -14.33 -16.81
C ALA A 80 19.03 -15.55 -17.60
N VAL A 81 17.70 -15.75 -17.71
CA VAL A 81 17.11 -16.85 -18.49
C VAL A 81 17.59 -16.84 -19.94
N LEU A 82 17.61 -15.68 -20.60
CA LEU A 82 18.12 -15.56 -21.98
C LEU A 82 19.62 -15.92 -22.07
N ALA A 83 20.42 -15.46 -21.11
CA ALA A 83 21.85 -15.75 -21.06
C ALA A 83 22.14 -17.22 -20.73
N TYR A 84 21.32 -17.87 -19.88
CA TYR A 84 21.39 -19.32 -19.64
C TYR A 84 21.15 -20.12 -20.92
N PHE A 85 20.11 -19.79 -21.69
CA PHE A 85 19.83 -20.45 -22.96
C PHE A 85 20.95 -20.23 -23.98
N GLY A 86 21.50 -19.02 -24.04
CA GLY A 86 22.66 -18.72 -24.89
C GLY A 86 23.89 -19.54 -24.51
N ALA A 87 24.21 -19.61 -23.21
CA ALA A 87 25.34 -20.41 -22.72
C ALA A 87 25.14 -21.89 -23.03
N TRP A 88 23.92 -22.42 -22.87
CA TRP A 88 23.62 -23.81 -23.17
C TRP A 88 23.68 -24.12 -24.67
N ALA A 89 23.12 -23.26 -25.53
CA ALA A 89 23.09 -23.44 -26.98
C ALA A 89 24.50 -23.46 -27.61
N TYR A 90 25.40 -22.60 -27.13
CA TYR A 90 26.79 -22.52 -27.60
C TYR A 90 27.77 -23.25 -26.67
N SER A 91 27.28 -24.18 -25.86
CA SER A 91 28.08 -24.96 -24.90
C SER A 91 29.02 -25.98 -25.54
N SER A 92 29.01 -26.12 -26.86
CA SER A 92 29.86 -27.07 -27.61
C SER A 92 30.63 -26.40 -28.73
N ASN A 93 30.07 -25.36 -29.37
CA ASN A 93 30.72 -24.59 -30.43
C ASN A 93 30.45 -23.09 -30.22
N SER A 94 31.48 -22.25 -30.37
CA SER A 94 31.34 -20.78 -30.42
C SER A 94 30.77 -20.32 -31.78
N PRO A 95 30.04 -19.20 -31.85
CA PRO A 95 29.67 -18.57 -33.12
C PRO A 95 30.92 -18.16 -33.93
N GLY A 96 30.86 -18.26 -35.27
CA GLY A 96 32.01 -17.95 -36.14
C GLY A 96 32.58 -16.54 -35.91
N TRP A 97 31.73 -15.53 -35.79
CA TRP A 97 32.16 -14.16 -35.50
C TRP A 97 32.88 -14.01 -34.15
N TRP A 98 32.57 -14.86 -33.16
CA TRP A 98 33.27 -14.84 -31.87
C TRP A 98 34.66 -15.42 -32.01
N VAL A 99 34.77 -16.56 -32.71
CA VAL A 99 36.04 -17.26 -32.98
C VAL A 99 36.98 -16.38 -33.81
N ASP A 100 36.45 -15.69 -34.81
CA ASP A 100 37.26 -14.92 -35.76
C ASP A 100 37.76 -13.58 -35.17
N PHE A 101 36.96 -12.93 -34.32
CA PHE A 101 37.24 -11.55 -33.89
C PHE A 101 37.52 -11.37 -32.39
N ILE A 102 37.01 -12.24 -31.51
CA ILE A 102 37.03 -12.00 -30.05
C ILE A 102 37.84 -13.06 -29.29
N GLU A 103 37.63 -14.34 -29.62
CA GLU A 103 38.31 -15.47 -28.98
C GLU A 103 39.85 -15.39 -29.04
N PRO A 104 40.50 -14.92 -30.14
CA PRO A 104 41.96 -14.79 -30.19
C PRO A 104 42.51 -13.73 -29.23
N THR A 105 41.69 -12.75 -28.83
CA THR A 105 42.10 -11.67 -27.91
C THR A 105 41.81 -12.01 -26.45
N ILE A 106 40.65 -12.60 -26.18
CA ILE A 106 40.19 -12.88 -24.80
C ILE A 106 40.56 -14.30 -24.34
N GLY A 107 40.78 -15.23 -25.26
CA GLY A 107 41.14 -16.62 -24.98
C GLY A 107 40.01 -17.44 -24.32
N GLN A 108 38.76 -17.01 -24.46
CA GLN A 108 37.60 -17.63 -23.82
C GLN A 108 36.47 -17.90 -24.81
N SER A 109 35.81 -19.05 -24.64
CA SER A 109 34.64 -19.42 -25.47
C SER A 109 33.45 -18.49 -25.22
N PHE A 110 32.58 -18.36 -26.21
CA PHE A 110 31.37 -17.54 -26.10
C PHE A 110 30.48 -17.96 -24.92
N SER A 111 30.32 -19.28 -24.72
CA SER A 111 29.57 -19.82 -23.60
C SER A 111 30.17 -19.48 -22.24
N SER A 112 31.50 -19.43 -22.11
CA SER A 112 32.16 -19.05 -20.85
C SER A 112 31.85 -17.60 -20.49
N ILE A 113 31.87 -16.68 -21.46
CA ILE A 113 31.51 -15.28 -21.25
C ILE A 113 30.05 -15.14 -20.84
N LEU A 114 29.15 -15.90 -21.45
CA LEU A 114 27.73 -15.89 -21.06
C LEU A 114 27.52 -16.40 -19.63
N VAL A 115 28.28 -17.41 -19.18
CA VAL A 115 28.25 -17.87 -17.78
C VAL A 115 28.71 -16.76 -16.82
N VAL A 116 29.76 -16.01 -17.16
CA VAL A 116 30.20 -14.85 -16.38
C VAL A 116 29.14 -13.74 -16.36
N LEU A 117 28.47 -13.50 -17.49
CA LEU A 117 27.36 -12.54 -17.55
C LEU A 117 26.19 -12.99 -16.65
N VAL A 118 25.80 -14.27 -16.69
CA VAL A 118 24.79 -14.83 -15.78
C VAL A 118 25.20 -14.65 -14.32
N PHE A 119 26.48 -14.87 -14.00
CA PHE A 119 27.00 -14.69 -12.64
C PHE A 119 26.81 -13.26 -12.14
N VAL A 120 27.16 -12.26 -12.95
CA VAL A 120 26.98 -10.84 -12.61
C VAL A 120 25.49 -10.49 -12.43
N ILE A 121 24.62 -10.98 -13.32
CA ILE A 121 23.18 -10.76 -13.23
C ILE A 121 22.60 -11.40 -11.96
N LEU A 122 22.98 -12.65 -11.65
CA LEU A 122 22.56 -13.34 -10.43
C LEU A 122 23.04 -12.62 -9.17
N LEU A 123 24.25 -12.09 -9.17
CA LEU A 123 24.78 -11.32 -8.04
C LEU A 123 23.92 -10.08 -7.77
N GLY A 124 23.58 -9.33 -8.82
CA GLY A 124 22.64 -8.20 -8.72
C GLY A 124 21.24 -8.62 -8.25
N TYR A 125 20.77 -9.79 -8.70
CA TYR A 125 19.46 -10.32 -8.31
C TYR A 125 19.43 -10.73 -6.83
N ILE A 126 20.48 -11.41 -6.35
CA ILE A 126 20.65 -11.81 -4.94
C ILE A 126 20.73 -10.57 -4.05
N LEU A 127 21.50 -9.55 -4.44
CA LEU A 127 21.58 -8.29 -3.70
C LEU A 127 20.21 -7.62 -3.60
N SER A 128 19.46 -7.58 -4.70
CA SER A 128 18.10 -7.04 -4.74
C SER A 128 17.15 -7.82 -3.81
N LEU A 129 17.21 -9.16 -3.84
CA LEU A 129 16.41 -10.02 -2.96
C LEU A 129 16.78 -9.84 -1.48
N ALA A 130 18.08 -9.72 -1.18
CA ALA A 130 18.57 -9.55 0.19
C ALA A 130 18.09 -8.22 0.78
N LEU A 131 18.17 -7.13 0.00
CA LEU A 131 17.66 -5.82 0.40
C LEU A 131 16.14 -5.83 0.60
N HIS A 132 15.40 -6.42 -0.36
CA HIS A 132 13.95 -6.56 -0.26
C HIS A 132 13.54 -7.34 0.99
N ARG A 133 14.20 -8.47 1.26
CA ARG A 133 13.97 -9.30 2.44
C ARG A 133 14.30 -8.55 3.73
N HIS A 134 15.41 -7.83 3.78
CA HIS A 134 15.79 -7.02 4.94
C HIS A 134 14.72 -5.99 5.26
N ARG A 135 14.23 -5.26 4.24
CA ARG A 135 13.10 -4.33 4.40
C ARG A 135 11.86 -5.02 4.96
N VAL A 136 11.41 -6.13 4.36
CA VAL A 136 10.23 -6.87 4.83
C VAL A 136 10.38 -7.35 6.28
N ASN A 137 11.58 -7.76 6.69
CA ASN A 137 11.87 -8.13 8.07
C ASN A 137 11.76 -6.94 9.03
N LEU A 138 12.21 -5.74 8.63
CA LEU A 138 12.03 -4.52 9.42
C LEU A 138 10.55 -4.16 9.56
N THR A 139 9.79 -4.23 8.47
CA THR A 139 8.34 -4.02 8.47
C THR A 139 7.63 -4.91 9.49
N ILE A 140 8.01 -6.19 9.58
CA ILE A 140 7.41 -7.12 10.54
C ILE A 140 7.79 -6.80 11.97
N LYS A 141 9.06 -6.45 12.22
CA LYS A 141 9.49 -6.03 13.55
C LYS A 141 8.71 -4.80 14.01
N SER A 142 8.63 -3.79 13.14
CA SER A 142 7.85 -2.56 13.36
C SER A 142 6.37 -2.88 13.63
N PHE A 143 5.75 -3.77 12.84
CA PHE A 143 4.38 -4.22 13.05
C PHE A 143 4.19 -4.91 14.41
N GLU A 144 5.06 -5.87 14.76
CA GLU A 144 4.98 -6.58 16.04
C GLU A 144 5.23 -5.65 17.24
N GLU A 145 6.12 -4.66 17.10
CA GLU A 145 6.38 -3.63 18.09
C GLU A 145 5.17 -2.70 18.29
N GLN A 146 4.53 -2.24 17.20
CA GLN A 146 3.31 -1.42 17.29
C GLN A 146 2.16 -2.20 17.93
N VAL A 147 1.96 -3.46 17.56
CA VAL A 147 0.95 -4.33 18.18
C VAL A 147 1.23 -4.51 19.68
N LYS A 148 2.49 -4.72 20.08
CA LYS A 148 2.87 -4.82 21.50
C LYS A 148 2.66 -3.51 22.25
N SER A 149 3.01 -2.38 21.63
CA SER A 149 2.83 -1.04 22.21
C SER A 149 1.36 -0.76 22.48
N ALA A 150 0.49 -1.00 21.50
CA ALA A 150 -0.95 -0.82 21.70
C ALA A 150 -1.55 -1.83 22.69
N GLN A 151 -1.06 -3.08 22.73
CA GLN A 151 -1.44 -4.03 23.78
C GLN A 151 -1.04 -3.53 25.18
N SER A 152 0.12 -2.85 25.33
CA SER A 152 0.53 -2.23 26.60
C SER A 152 -0.37 -1.07 27.02
N LYS A 153 -1.05 -0.42 26.06
CA LYS A 153 -2.11 0.58 26.29
C LYS A 153 -3.50 -0.04 26.52
N HIS A 154 -3.58 -1.35 26.76
CA HIS A 154 -4.83 -2.12 26.91
C HIS A 154 -5.73 -2.16 25.65
N LEU A 155 -5.19 -1.87 24.47
CA LEU A 155 -5.91 -2.00 23.21
C LEU A 155 -5.79 -3.43 22.67
N SER A 156 -6.93 -4.08 22.43
CA SER A 156 -6.99 -5.49 22.02
C SER A 156 -6.90 -5.69 20.50
N ILE A 157 -5.86 -5.19 19.83
CA ILE A 157 -5.73 -5.29 18.36
C ILE A 157 -5.83 -6.72 17.84
N LYS A 158 -5.26 -7.69 18.58
CA LYS A 158 -5.30 -9.11 18.19
C LYS A 158 -6.72 -9.69 18.13
N SER A 159 -7.68 -9.05 18.81
CA SER A 159 -9.09 -9.42 18.80
C SER A 159 -9.88 -8.75 17.69
N LEU A 160 -9.32 -7.71 17.05
CA LEU A 160 -9.97 -7.04 15.93
C LEU A 160 -10.06 -7.98 14.73
N HIS A 161 -11.20 -7.91 14.05
CA HIS A 161 -11.44 -8.69 12.85
C HIS A 161 -10.40 -8.37 11.77
N GLY A 162 -9.95 -9.40 11.07
CA GLY A 162 -8.99 -9.27 9.97
C GLY A 162 -7.52 -9.15 10.40
N TYR A 163 -7.23 -9.08 11.71
CA TYR A 163 -5.85 -9.13 12.21
C TYR A 163 -5.12 -10.44 11.86
N GLU A 164 -5.71 -11.60 12.15
CA GLU A 164 -5.03 -12.88 11.92
C GLU A 164 -4.75 -13.14 10.42
N PRO A 165 -5.72 -12.94 9.49
CA PRO A 165 -5.45 -13.02 8.06
C PRO A 165 -4.35 -12.06 7.57
N LEU A 166 -4.32 -10.82 8.09
CA LEU A 166 -3.30 -9.84 7.75
C LEU A 166 -1.91 -10.30 8.20
N LYS A 167 -1.80 -10.70 9.47
CA LYS A 167 -0.56 -11.24 10.06
C LYS A 167 -0.06 -12.47 9.32
N ASP A 168 -0.96 -13.39 8.96
CA ASP A 168 -0.61 -14.59 8.20
C ASP A 168 -0.12 -14.24 6.79
N SER A 169 -0.75 -13.28 6.12
CA SER A 169 -0.32 -12.79 4.81
C SER A 169 1.10 -12.21 4.87
N ILE A 170 1.37 -11.38 5.88
CA ILE A 170 2.68 -10.78 6.13
C ILE A 170 3.75 -11.85 6.43
N LYS A 171 3.47 -12.78 7.36
CA LYS A 171 4.41 -13.87 7.71
C LYS A 171 4.70 -14.79 6.54
N ARG A 172 3.67 -15.16 5.77
CA ARG A 172 3.82 -15.98 4.57
C ARG A 172 4.73 -15.32 3.52
N SER A 173 4.71 -13.99 3.44
CA SER A 173 5.61 -13.24 2.56
C SER A 173 7.08 -13.50 2.93
N VAL A 174 7.44 -13.44 4.22
CA VAL A 174 8.82 -13.70 4.69
C VAL A 174 9.30 -15.08 4.30
N THR A 175 8.50 -16.12 4.55
CA THR A 175 8.89 -17.50 4.25
C THR A 175 9.19 -17.66 2.75
N LYS A 176 8.37 -17.06 1.89
CA LYS A 176 8.58 -17.08 0.44
C LYS A 176 9.85 -16.32 0.03
N HIS A 177 10.09 -15.13 0.59
CA HIS A 177 11.32 -14.37 0.33
C HIS A 177 12.57 -15.07 0.86
N PHE A 178 12.48 -15.76 2.00
CA PHE A 178 13.55 -16.60 2.54
C PHE A 178 13.92 -17.70 1.56
N PHE A 179 12.93 -18.49 1.15
CA PHE A 179 13.15 -19.61 0.25
C PHE A 179 13.63 -19.16 -1.14
N SER A 180 13.09 -18.05 -1.65
CA SER A 180 13.55 -17.41 -2.89
C SER A 180 15.03 -17.02 -2.84
N LEU A 181 15.48 -16.41 -1.73
CA LEU A 181 16.90 -16.06 -1.53
C LEU A 181 17.79 -17.30 -1.45
N MET A 182 17.36 -18.34 -0.72
CA MET A 182 18.12 -19.58 -0.59
C MET A 182 18.31 -20.26 -1.96
N CYS A 183 17.25 -20.34 -2.78
CA CYS A 183 17.34 -20.87 -4.14
C CYS A 183 18.32 -20.04 -5.00
N ALA A 184 18.29 -18.71 -4.91
CA ALA A 184 19.20 -17.85 -5.68
C ALA A 184 20.67 -18.02 -5.23
N LEU A 185 20.92 -18.17 -3.93
CA LEU A 185 22.26 -18.45 -3.39
C LEU A 185 22.80 -19.82 -3.83
N LEU A 186 21.94 -20.85 -3.83
CA LEU A 186 22.33 -22.16 -4.37
C LEU A 186 22.56 -22.11 -5.89
N ALA A 187 21.78 -21.29 -6.62
CA ALA A 187 21.97 -21.10 -8.06
C ALA A 187 23.34 -20.49 -8.37
N ILE A 188 23.73 -19.41 -7.69
CA ILE A 188 25.05 -18.80 -7.92
C ILE A 188 26.19 -19.72 -7.46
N PHE A 189 26.00 -20.51 -6.41
CA PHE A 189 26.99 -21.52 -5.99
C PHE A 189 27.19 -22.60 -7.05
N SER A 190 26.09 -23.13 -7.61
CA SER A 190 26.13 -24.08 -8.73
C SER A 190 26.81 -23.48 -9.95
N LEU A 191 26.57 -22.19 -10.23
CA LEU A 191 27.21 -21.47 -11.34
C LEU A 191 28.72 -21.28 -11.12
N SER A 192 29.13 -20.93 -9.90
CA SER A 192 30.54 -20.79 -9.53
C SER A 192 31.31 -22.11 -9.69
N ALA A 193 30.66 -23.25 -9.44
CA ALA A 193 31.27 -24.56 -9.66
C ALA A 193 31.66 -24.79 -11.13
N ILE A 194 30.94 -24.18 -12.08
CA ILE A 194 31.26 -24.28 -13.52
C ILE A 194 32.64 -23.69 -13.84
N ALA A 195 33.09 -22.68 -13.09
CA ALA A 195 34.42 -22.10 -13.29
C ALA A 195 35.55 -23.11 -13.05
N PHE A 196 35.32 -24.14 -12.22
CA PHE A 196 36.29 -25.19 -11.94
C PHE A 196 36.22 -26.36 -12.94
N TYR A 197 35.01 -26.77 -13.34
CA TYR A 197 34.81 -27.95 -14.20
C TYR A 197 34.75 -27.62 -15.70
N GLY A 198 34.57 -26.35 -16.07
CA GLY A 198 34.39 -25.91 -17.45
C GLY A 198 33.01 -26.23 -18.01
N ILE A 199 32.41 -25.29 -18.73
CA ILE A 199 31.05 -25.44 -19.29
C ILE A 199 30.93 -26.49 -20.39
N GLN A 200 32.04 -26.82 -21.04
CA GLN A 200 32.10 -27.79 -22.13
C GLN A 200 31.90 -29.24 -21.66
N THR A 201 32.13 -29.51 -20.36
CA THR A 201 31.98 -30.84 -19.77
C THR A 201 30.52 -31.17 -19.47
N ASN A 202 30.18 -32.46 -19.42
CA ASN A 202 28.83 -32.90 -19.00
C ASN A 202 28.49 -32.41 -17.58
N MET A 203 29.49 -32.41 -16.68
CA MET A 203 29.36 -31.84 -15.34
C MET A 203 28.99 -30.36 -15.38
N GLY A 204 29.70 -29.55 -16.18
CA GLY A 204 29.42 -28.13 -16.35
C GLY A 204 28.02 -27.85 -16.90
N LYS A 205 27.57 -28.66 -17.88
CA LYS A 205 26.21 -28.56 -18.45
C LYS A 205 25.13 -28.86 -17.41
N TYR A 206 25.32 -29.88 -16.57
CA TYR A 206 24.36 -30.21 -15.50
C TYR A 206 24.37 -29.18 -14.36
N LEU A 207 25.53 -28.61 -14.02
CA LEU A 207 25.64 -27.49 -13.08
C LEU A 207 24.96 -26.22 -13.60
N LEU A 208 25.03 -25.96 -14.90
CA LEU A 208 24.29 -24.86 -15.55
C LEU A 208 22.79 -25.11 -15.47
N ALA A 209 22.33 -26.32 -15.78
CA ALA A 209 20.92 -26.71 -15.69
C ALA A 209 20.38 -26.64 -14.25
N LEU A 210 21.18 -27.04 -13.26
CA LEU A 210 20.85 -26.91 -11.83
C LEU A 210 20.73 -25.44 -11.43
N SER A 211 21.69 -24.60 -11.84
CA SER A 211 21.69 -23.16 -11.57
C SER A 211 20.46 -22.46 -12.18
N PHE A 212 20.13 -22.79 -13.44
CA PHE A 212 18.93 -22.33 -14.11
C PHE A 212 17.67 -22.73 -13.35
N SER A 213 17.54 -24.00 -12.98
CA SER A 213 16.37 -24.55 -12.29
C SER A 213 16.13 -23.86 -10.94
N LEU A 214 17.20 -23.63 -10.18
CA LEU A 214 17.16 -22.92 -8.91
C LEU A 214 16.82 -21.42 -9.08
N THR A 215 17.29 -20.79 -10.16
CA THR A 215 16.93 -19.41 -10.50
C THR A 215 15.44 -19.29 -10.83
N VAL A 216 14.90 -20.21 -11.62
CA VAL A 216 13.48 -20.27 -11.96
C VAL A 216 12.62 -20.56 -10.72
N LEU A 217 13.08 -21.45 -9.85
CA LEU A 217 12.43 -21.73 -8.57
C LEU A 217 12.40 -20.48 -7.66
N SER A 218 13.52 -19.77 -7.56
CA SER A 218 13.60 -18.49 -6.84
C SER A 218 12.58 -17.47 -7.37
N MET A 219 12.46 -17.38 -8.69
CA MET A 219 11.53 -16.47 -9.35
C MET A 219 10.06 -16.84 -9.12
N GLY A 220 9.73 -18.13 -9.18
CA GLY A 220 8.38 -18.65 -8.90
C GLY A 220 7.86 -18.26 -7.52
N GLN A 221 8.74 -18.29 -6.51
CA GLN A 221 8.43 -17.91 -5.13
C GLN A 221 8.18 -16.41 -4.97
N HIS A 222 8.98 -15.58 -5.64
CA HIS A 222 8.85 -14.12 -5.59
C HIS A 222 7.58 -13.61 -6.30
N ILE A 223 7.21 -14.18 -7.45
CA ILE A 223 5.99 -13.77 -8.19
C ILE A 223 4.73 -13.91 -7.32
N ALA A 224 4.70 -14.92 -6.44
CA ALA A 224 3.56 -15.19 -5.58
C ALA A 224 3.31 -14.13 -4.48
N THR A 225 4.32 -13.36 -4.07
CA THR A 225 4.18 -12.38 -2.96
C THR A 225 3.74 -11.00 -3.42
N ARG A 226 3.74 -10.72 -4.73
CA ARG A 226 3.42 -9.40 -5.30
C ARG A 226 1.92 -9.01 -5.29
N SER A 227 1.04 -9.76 -4.63
CA SER A 227 -0.41 -9.48 -4.63
C SER A 227 -0.75 -8.23 -3.84
N SER A 228 -0.03 -8.06 -2.75
CA SER A 228 -0.42 -7.25 -1.62
C SER A 228 0.86 -6.62 -1.08
N SER A 229 1.16 -5.41 -1.54
CA SER A 229 2.23 -4.63 -0.96
C SER A 229 1.85 -4.19 0.45
N PHE A 230 2.79 -4.30 1.37
CA PHE A 230 2.65 -3.80 2.72
C PHE A 230 3.96 -3.10 3.12
N ASN A 231 3.83 -2.08 3.97
CA ASN A 231 4.95 -1.39 4.60
C ASN A 231 4.48 -0.75 5.92
N MET A 232 5.41 -0.52 6.85
CA MET A 232 5.21 0.23 8.10
C MET A 232 5.90 1.60 8.07
N ALA A 233 6.45 1.99 6.92
CA ALA A 233 7.09 3.29 6.72
C ALA A 233 6.05 4.42 6.56
N GLU A 234 4.99 4.15 5.81
CA GLU A 234 3.81 5.01 5.63
C GLU A 234 2.73 4.55 6.63
N ARG A 235 1.93 5.48 7.18
CA ARG A 235 0.87 5.14 8.16
C ARG A 235 -0.23 4.29 7.52
N THR A 236 -0.53 4.55 6.25
CA THR A 236 -1.49 3.82 5.42
C THR A 236 -0.90 2.59 4.71
N GLY A 237 0.34 2.22 5.04
CA GLY A 237 1.10 1.17 4.34
C GLY A 237 0.53 -0.25 4.44
N LEU A 238 -0.44 -0.51 5.33
CA LEU A 238 -1.13 -1.80 5.44
C LEU A 238 -2.43 -1.90 4.65
N LEU A 239 -3.05 -0.78 4.27
CA LEU A 239 -4.39 -0.76 3.68
C LEU A 239 -4.50 -1.67 2.45
N ASN A 240 -3.47 -1.66 1.59
CA ASN A 240 -3.45 -2.48 0.38
C ASN A 240 -3.30 -3.99 0.65
N ALA A 241 -2.68 -4.37 1.77
CA ALA A 241 -2.55 -5.77 2.16
C ALA A 241 -3.72 -6.27 3.01
N TYR A 242 -4.47 -5.34 3.62
CA TYR A 242 -5.66 -5.64 4.38
C TYR A 242 -6.84 -5.93 3.45
N ASN A 243 -7.63 -6.94 3.82
CA ASN A 243 -8.90 -7.24 3.18
C ASN A 243 -9.94 -7.38 4.28
N SER A 244 -10.88 -6.44 4.33
CA SER A 244 -11.89 -6.42 5.37
C SER A 244 -12.76 -7.69 5.32
N PRO A 245 -12.83 -8.47 6.41
CA PRO A 245 -13.60 -9.70 6.43
C PRO A 245 -15.09 -9.47 6.69
N ILE A 246 -15.45 -8.35 7.34
CA ILE A 246 -16.81 -8.06 7.77
C ILE A 246 -17.11 -6.57 7.63
N HIS A 247 -18.36 -6.27 7.31
CA HIS A 247 -18.94 -4.93 7.38
C HIS A 247 -20.33 -5.02 8.02
N PRO A 248 -20.86 -3.94 8.60
CA PRO A 248 -22.25 -3.91 9.05
C PRO A 248 -23.21 -3.98 7.85
N SER A 249 -24.35 -4.65 8.03
CA SER A 249 -25.39 -4.78 6.99
C SER A 249 -26.18 -3.49 6.75
N THR A 250 -26.23 -2.64 7.77
CA THR A 250 -26.87 -1.32 7.75
C THR A 250 -25.89 -0.34 8.38
N LEU A 251 -25.61 0.76 7.69
CA LEU A 251 -24.75 1.84 8.19
C LEU A 251 -25.63 2.80 9.00
N ASP A 252 -25.25 3.06 10.26
CA ASP A 252 -25.88 4.11 11.08
C ASP A 252 -25.22 5.46 10.76
N MET A 253 -23.89 5.45 10.69
CA MET A 253 -23.07 6.59 10.32
C MET A 253 -22.40 6.28 8.99
N VAL A 254 -23.00 6.71 7.88
CA VAL A 254 -22.69 6.19 6.54
C VAL A 254 -21.19 6.23 6.22
N PHE A 255 -20.53 7.39 6.29
CA PHE A 255 -19.11 7.48 6.03
C PHE A 255 -18.28 6.86 7.14
N SER A 256 -18.59 7.15 8.41
CA SER A 256 -17.76 6.68 9.52
C SER A 256 -17.72 5.15 9.62
N ASP A 257 -18.86 4.49 9.44
CA ASP A 257 -18.95 3.02 9.47
C ASP A 257 -18.24 2.42 8.25
N MET A 258 -18.36 3.05 7.08
CA MET A 258 -17.63 2.63 5.88
C MET A 258 -16.12 2.74 6.09
N VAL A 259 -15.61 3.90 6.54
CA VAL A 259 -14.19 4.12 6.88
C VAL A 259 -13.72 3.05 7.87
N LYS A 260 -14.41 2.92 9.00
CA LYS A 260 -14.09 1.95 10.07
C LYS A 260 -14.09 0.49 9.60
N SER A 261 -14.89 0.15 8.60
CA SER A 261 -14.94 -1.20 8.04
C SER A 261 -13.73 -1.53 7.16
N GLN A 262 -13.14 -0.53 6.49
CA GLN A 262 -12.05 -0.75 5.53
C GLN A 262 -10.65 -0.47 6.08
N LEU A 263 -10.53 0.25 7.21
CA LEU A 263 -9.25 0.45 7.87
C LEU A 263 -8.67 -0.87 8.42
N ASP A 264 -7.35 -1.02 8.31
CA ASP A 264 -6.63 -2.14 8.93
C ASP A 264 -6.69 -2.04 10.47
N PRO A 265 -6.40 -3.14 11.22
CA PRO A 265 -6.56 -3.16 12.66
C PRO A 265 -5.77 -2.09 13.44
N LEU A 266 -4.60 -1.65 12.95
CA LEU A 266 -3.82 -0.61 13.62
C LEU A 266 -4.46 0.76 13.38
N LEU A 267 -4.72 1.12 12.12
CA LEU A 267 -5.38 2.38 11.80
C LEU A 267 -6.78 2.48 12.38
N LYS A 268 -7.51 1.37 12.45
CA LYS A 268 -8.85 1.32 13.06
C LYS A 268 -8.81 1.68 14.55
N SER A 269 -7.80 1.22 15.28
CA SER A 269 -7.65 1.56 16.70
C SER A 269 -7.34 3.04 16.89
N GLU A 270 -6.48 3.61 16.05
CA GLU A 270 -6.17 5.05 16.07
C GLU A 270 -7.38 5.88 15.64
N TYR A 271 -8.16 5.41 14.66
CA TYR A 271 -9.37 6.08 14.19
C TYR A 271 -10.43 6.18 15.29
N GLU A 272 -10.59 5.14 16.11
CA GLU A 272 -11.51 5.18 17.25
C GLU A 272 -11.09 6.24 18.28
N ALA A 273 -9.79 6.35 18.58
CA ALA A 273 -9.29 7.40 19.47
C ALA A 273 -9.46 8.81 18.87
N PHE A 274 -9.17 8.96 17.57
CA PHE A 274 -9.37 10.20 16.83
C PHE A 274 -10.82 10.65 16.86
N VAL A 275 -11.77 9.75 16.60
CA VAL A 275 -13.21 10.07 16.62
C VAL A 275 -13.66 10.58 17.98
N VAL A 276 -13.21 9.97 19.08
CA VAL A 276 -13.57 10.42 20.44
C VAL A 276 -13.11 11.86 20.70
N GLU A 277 -11.90 12.21 20.27
CA GLU A 277 -11.36 13.57 20.44
C GLU A 277 -11.99 14.57 19.48
N VAL A 278 -12.35 14.16 18.26
CA VAL A 278 -13.10 15.00 17.33
C VAL A 278 -14.49 15.34 17.91
N GLU A 279 -15.19 14.34 18.45
CA GLU A 279 -16.52 14.53 19.05
C GLU A 279 -16.49 15.40 20.30
N SER A 280 -15.41 15.35 21.10
CA SER A 280 -15.26 16.18 22.30
C SER A 280 -15.08 17.68 21.98
N ASN A 281 -14.59 17.99 20.77
CA ASN A 281 -14.28 19.35 20.31
C ASN A 281 -15.35 19.96 19.38
N VAL A 282 -16.54 19.35 19.29
CA VAL A 282 -17.70 19.85 18.54
C VAL A 282 -18.28 21.11 19.19
N LYS A 283 -18.76 22.06 18.38
CA LYS A 283 -19.40 23.28 18.90
C LYS A 283 -20.70 22.97 19.64
N ARG A 284 -20.99 23.78 20.66
CA ARG A 284 -22.24 23.68 21.43
C ARG A 284 -23.47 23.83 20.52
N GLY A 285 -24.40 22.89 20.61
CA GLY A 285 -25.66 22.89 19.85
C GLY A 285 -25.59 22.09 18.55
N ILE A 286 -24.43 21.56 18.17
CA ILE A 286 -24.27 20.65 17.04
C ILE A 286 -24.20 19.23 17.57
N ASP A 287 -24.92 18.32 16.91
CA ASP A 287 -24.85 16.89 17.20
C ASP A 287 -23.47 16.32 16.78
N PRO A 288 -22.71 15.65 17.67
CA PRO A 288 -21.40 15.10 17.33
C PRO A 288 -21.42 14.14 16.14
N ARG A 289 -22.53 13.40 15.97
CA ARG A 289 -22.70 12.49 14.83
C ARG A 289 -22.77 13.25 13.52
N PHE A 290 -23.60 14.29 13.45
CA PHE A 290 -23.66 15.19 12.29
C PHE A 290 -22.29 15.80 11.97
N ALA A 291 -21.57 16.27 12.99
CA ALA A 291 -20.24 16.85 12.81
C ALA A 291 -19.27 15.85 12.17
N ARG A 292 -19.29 14.58 12.61
CA ARG A 292 -18.45 13.53 12.03
C ARG A 292 -18.77 13.24 10.56
N GLU A 293 -20.05 13.11 10.20
CA GLU A 293 -20.42 12.87 8.79
C GLU A 293 -20.11 14.08 7.92
N LYS A 294 -20.38 15.31 8.39
CA LYS A 294 -20.00 16.53 7.68
C LYS A 294 -18.48 16.60 7.48
N MET A 295 -17.68 16.29 8.50
CA MET A 295 -16.22 16.22 8.36
C MET A 295 -15.79 15.22 7.27
N MET A 296 -16.34 14.00 7.28
CA MET A 296 -16.00 12.99 6.27
C MET A 296 -16.42 13.41 4.86
N MET A 297 -17.60 14.02 4.73
CA MET A 297 -18.08 14.54 3.46
C MET A 297 -17.19 15.69 2.95
N THR A 298 -16.75 16.61 3.82
CA THR A 298 -15.78 17.66 3.48
C THR A 298 -14.46 17.07 2.99
N LEU A 299 -13.93 16.05 3.67
CA LEU A 299 -12.69 15.36 3.27
C LEU A 299 -12.84 14.65 1.92
N TYR A 300 -13.99 14.02 1.68
CA TYR A 300 -14.31 13.47 0.37
C TYR A 300 -14.40 14.57 -0.70
N LYS A 301 -15.00 15.72 -0.40
CA LYS A 301 -15.00 16.85 -1.35
C LYS A 301 -13.60 17.39 -1.63
N HIS A 302 -12.74 17.39 -0.62
CA HIS A 302 -11.33 17.73 -0.78
C HIS A 302 -10.61 16.78 -1.75
N SER A 303 -10.87 15.47 -1.70
CA SER A 303 -10.31 14.51 -2.68
C SER A 303 -10.80 14.78 -4.10
N GLN A 304 -11.98 15.36 -4.26
CA GLN A 304 -12.57 15.76 -5.55
C GLN A 304 -12.16 17.17 -6.00
N GLY A 305 -11.34 17.90 -5.23
CA GLY A 305 -10.75 19.19 -5.62
C GLY A 305 -11.24 20.42 -4.85
N LEU A 306 -11.96 20.27 -3.75
CA LEU A 306 -12.24 21.39 -2.83
C LEU A 306 -10.94 21.95 -2.25
N ASP A 307 -10.78 23.27 -2.18
CA ASP A 307 -9.58 23.91 -1.67
C ASP A 307 -9.47 23.86 -0.13
N LEU A 308 -8.24 23.91 0.39
CA LEU A 308 -7.98 23.83 1.84
C LEU A 308 -8.65 24.98 2.62
N SER A 309 -8.76 26.18 2.06
CA SER A 309 -9.45 27.30 2.73
C SER A 309 -10.93 27.02 2.92
N SER A 310 -11.59 26.42 1.92
CA SER A 310 -12.98 25.99 2.06
C SER A 310 -13.13 24.83 3.04
N VAL A 311 -12.19 23.87 3.06
CA VAL A 311 -12.17 22.80 4.07
C VAL A 311 -12.11 23.37 5.49
N ASP A 312 -11.20 24.32 5.73
CA ASP A 312 -11.04 24.99 7.03
C ASP A 312 -12.30 25.78 7.41
N ALA A 313 -12.97 26.41 6.43
CA ALA A 313 -14.24 27.11 6.64
C ALA A 313 -15.35 26.13 7.07
N GLU A 314 -15.51 25.00 6.36
CA GLU A 314 -16.51 23.98 6.67
C GLU A 314 -16.27 23.31 8.02
N PHE A 315 -15.02 22.98 8.35
CA PHE A 315 -14.64 22.48 9.68
C PHE A 315 -14.91 23.51 10.76
N SER A 316 -14.67 24.78 10.48
CA SER A 316 -14.98 25.87 11.40
C SER A 316 -16.47 26.04 11.63
N GLU A 317 -17.37 25.49 10.81
CA GLU A 317 -18.80 25.50 11.08
C GLU A 317 -19.18 24.48 12.18
N ILE A 318 -18.52 23.32 12.22
CA ILE A 318 -18.86 22.19 13.09
C ILE A 318 -17.99 22.07 14.35
N PHE A 319 -16.72 22.44 14.27
CA PHE A 319 -15.75 22.28 15.35
C PHE A 319 -15.37 23.60 16.02
N THR A 320 -14.97 23.51 17.28
CA THR A 320 -14.30 24.63 17.96
C THR A 320 -12.94 24.91 17.31
N LYS A 321 -12.34 26.08 17.58
CA LYS A 321 -10.99 26.41 17.06
C LYS A 321 -9.95 25.35 17.44
N ALA A 322 -10.06 24.77 18.64
CA ALA A 322 -9.20 23.68 19.08
C ALA A 322 -9.43 22.40 18.26
N GLY A 323 -10.68 22.07 17.95
CA GLY A 323 -11.03 20.91 17.12
C GLY A 323 -10.53 21.04 15.68
N VAL A 324 -10.65 22.22 15.05
CA VAL A 324 -10.10 22.46 13.71
C VAL A 324 -8.59 22.25 13.68
N GLU A 325 -7.87 22.82 14.67
CA GLU A 325 -6.43 22.65 14.80
C GLU A 325 -6.03 21.18 15.04
N TYR A 326 -6.81 20.46 15.85
CA TYR A 326 -6.62 19.04 16.12
C TYR A 326 -6.75 18.18 14.86
N VAL A 327 -7.80 18.38 14.06
CA VAL A 327 -8.00 17.64 12.80
C VAL A 327 -6.90 17.95 11.80
N ARG A 328 -6.47 19.22 11.72
CA ARG A 328 -5.45 19.68 10.76
C ARG A 328 -4.06 19.12 11.06
N ASN A 329 -3.68 19.10 12.34
CA ASN A 329 -2.34 18.75 12.78
C ASN A 329 -2.27 17.41 13.51
N HIS A 330 -3.22 16.50 13.25
CA HIS A 330 -3.22 15.17 13.86
C HIS A 330 -1.96 14.39 13.43
N GLU A 331 -1.33 13.67 14.37
CA GLU A 331 -0.08 12.94 14.09
C GLU A 331 -0.24 11.83 13.04
N VAL A 332 -1.42 11.20 13.01
CA VAL A 332 -1.70 10.02 12.17
C VAL A 332 -2.63 10.33 10.99
N PHE A 333 -3.56 11.26 11.18
CA PHE A 333 -4.67 11.52 10.25
C PHE A 333 -4.54 12.94 9.71
N THR A 334 -3.42 13.19 9.03
CA THR A 334 -3.24 14.47 8.31
C THR A 334 -4.18 14.51 7.11
N ILE A 335 -4.36 15.70 6.53
CA ILE A 335 -5.20 15.86 5.33
C ILE A 335 -4.67 14.99 4.18
N GLU A 336 -3.35 14.85 4.03
CA GLU A 336 -2.74 14.00 3.01
C GLU A 336 -3.02 12.51 3.24
N GLU A 337 -2.94 12.03 4.48
CA GLU A 337 -3.27 10.64 4.80
C GLU A 337 -4.78 10.36 4.59
N TRP A 338 -5.64 11.35 4.86
CA TRP A 338 -7.06 11.25 4.51
C TRP A 338 -7.28 11.11 3.01
N LEU A 339 -6.54 11.83 2.16
CA LEU A 339 -6.63 11.65 0.70
C LEU A 339 -6.28 10.22 0.28
N VAL A 340 -5.25 9.62 0.89
CA VAL A 340 -4.88 8.22 0.63
C VAL A 340 -5.95 7.24 1.14
N ILE A 341 -6.54 7.50 2.31
CA ILE A 341 -7.63 6.68 2.86
C ILE A 341 -8.87 6.78 1.96
N ILE A 342 -9.27 7.97 1.53
CA ILE A 342 -10.43 8.17 0.64
C ILE A 342 -10.19 7.51 -0.72
N ASP A 343 -9.02 7.68 -1.34
CA ASP A 343 -8.67 6.96 -2.58
C ASP A 343 -8.76 5.44 -2.41
N HIS A 344 -8.29 4.92 -1.27
CA HIS A 344 -8.43 3.51 -0.94
C HIS A 344 -9.91 3.11 -0.84
N LEU A 345 -10.75 3.88 -0.15
CA LEU A 345 -12.18 3.62 -0.02
C LEU A 345 -12.89 3.66 -1.39
N GLU A 346 -12.61 4.66 -2.22
CA GLU A 346 -13.15 4.76 -3.58
C GLU A 346 -12.79 3.54 -4.43
N SER A 347 -11.56 3.02 -4.26
CA SER A 347 -11.12 1.80 -4.97
C SER A 347 -11.82 0.52 -4.48
N LYS A 348 -12.17 0.44 -3.18
CA LYS A 348 -12.76 -0.76 -2.55
C LYS A 348 -14.29 -0.78 -2.63
N CYS A 349 -14.92 0.38 -2.56
CA CYS A 349 -16.36 0.58 -2.52
C CYS A 349 -16.81 1.61 -3.59
N PRO A 350 -16.46 1.44 -4.88
CA PRO A 350 -16.74 2.45 -5.91
C PRO A 350 -18.25 2.68 -6.12
N ALA A 351 -19.07 1.65 -5.91
CA ALA A 351 -20.52 1.75 -6.00
C ALA A 351 -21.10 2.77 -5.00
N PHE A 352 -20.58 2.81 -3.77
CA PHE A 352 -21.01 3.76 -2.76
C PHE A 352 -20.78 5.21 -3.22
N PHE A 353 -19.56 5.55 -3.66
CA PHE A 353 -19.23 6.91 -4.07
C PHE A 353 -19.96 7.34 -5.35
N ARG A 354 -20.21 6.42 -6.29
CA ARG A 354 -21.08 6.72 -7.45
C ARG A 354 -22.51 7.02 -7.05
N MET A 355 -23.06 6.28 -6.07
CA MET A 355 -24.39 6.55 -5.53
C MET A 355 -24.46 7.93 -4.90
N ILE A 356 -23.50 8.27 -4.04
CA ILE A 356 -23.41 9.60 -3.40
C ILE A 356 -23.26 10.71 -4.43
N GLY A 357 -22.39 10.54 -5.43
CA GLY A 357 -22.19 11.52 -6.49
C GLY A 357 -23.44 11.76 -7.34
N ARG A 358 -24.30 10.75 -7.55
CA ARG A 358 -25.60 10.95 -8.22
C ARG A 358 -26.56 11.79 -7.39
N ILE A 359 -26.69 11.48 -6.10
CA ILE A 359 -27.56 12.25 -5.18
C ILE A 359 -27.10 13.73 -5.18
N GLU A 360 -25.80 13.95 -5.15
CA GLU A 360 -25.21 15.29 -5.19
C GLU A 360 -25.48 16.03 -6.51
N GLU A 361 -25.33 15.37 -7.66
CA GLU A 361 -25.70 15.94 -8.96
C GLU A 361 -27.18 16.31 -9.01
N ASP A 362 -28.05 15.46 -8.46
CA ASP A 362 -29.49 15.72 -8.40
C ASP A 362 -29.82 16.95 -7.56
N LEU A 363 -29.18 17.09 -6.39
CA LEU A 363 -29.30 18.28 -5.53
C LEU A 363 -28.76 19.55 -6.21
N SER A 364 -27.61 19.46 -6.86
CA SER A 364 -26.96 20.59 -7.53
C SER A 364 -27.79 21.07 -8.73
N ALA A 365 -28.41 20.14 -9.46
CA ALA A 365 -29.29 20.44 -10.57
C ALA A 365 -30.73 20.83 -10.15
N GLY A 366 -31.10 20.61 -8.89
CA GLY A 366 -32.47 20.81 -8.40
C GLY A 366 -33.46 19.85 -9.05
N ARG A 367 -33.04 18.61 -9.33
CA ARG A 367 -33.93 17.60 -9.93
C ARG A 367 -35.00 17.21 -8.91
N GLN A 368 -36.26 17.21 -9.36
CA GLN A 368 -37.38 16.75 -8.55
C GLN A 368 -37.33 15.24 -8.38
N LEU A 369 -37.73 14.77 -7.20
CA LEU A 369 -37.79 13.36 -6.87
C LEU A 369 -38.87 12.66 -7.69
N VAL A 370 -38.65 11.38 -8.00
CA VAL A 370 -39.64 10.55 -8.72
C VAL A 370 -40.89 10.31 -7.86
N LYS A 371 -40.71 10.29 -6.53
CA LYS A 371 -41.77 10.15 -5.55
C LYS A 371 -41.49 11.10 -4.39
N ASP A 372 -42.45 11.96 -4.07
CA ASP A 372 -42.25 13.07 -3.12
C ASP A 372 -42.01 12.61 -1.67
N ASP A 373 -42.33 11.34 -1.35
CA ASP A 373 -42.30 10.81 0.02
C ASP A 373 -41.02 10.03 0.37
N ILE A 374 -40.22 9.58 -0.61
CA ILE A 374 -39.05 8.73 -0.34
C ILE A 374 -37.92 8.90 -1.37
N ILE A 375 -36.69 9.03 -0.86
CA ILE A 375 -35.46 8.92 -1.66
C ILE A 375 -35.03 7.46 -1.65
N PHE A 376 -34.79 6.90 -2.83
CA PHE A 376 -34.33 5.54 -3.00
C PHE A 376 -33.29 5.48 -4.11
N GLU A 377 -32.05 5.21 -3.72
CA GLU A 377 -30.91 5.10 -4.63
C GLU A 377 -30.20 3.77 -4.43
N VAL A 378 -29.75 3.15 -5.52
CA VAL A 378 -29.12 1.82 -5.50
C VAL A 378 -27.89 1.82 -6.40
N ASP A 379 -26.79 1.27 -5.92
CA ASP A 379 -25.57 1.09 -6.72
C ASP A 379 -24.80 -0.19 -6.33
N MET A 380 -24.11 -0.77 -7.31
CA MET A 380 -23.37 -2.02 -7.27
C MET A 380 -22.29 -1.95 -8.36
N GLU A 381 -21.16 -2.63 -8.16
CA GLU A 381 -20.07 -2.60 -9.13
C GLU A 381 -20.48 -3.17 -10.49
N ASN A 382 -20.22 -2.41 -11.55
CA ASN A 382 -20.54 -2.82 -12.93
C ASN A 382 -19.75 -4.08 -13.36
N VAL A 383 -18.52 -4.23 -12.84
CA VAL A 383 -17.66 -5.39 -13.08
C VAL A 383 -17.29 -6.01 -11.75
N VAL A 384 -17.73 -7.24 -11.54
CA VAL A 384 -17.57 -7.95 -10.27
C VAL A 384 -16.37 -8.89 -10.34
N HIS A 385 -15.49 -8.75 -9.35
CA HIS A 385 -14.30 -9.57 -9.18
C HIS A 385 -14.34 -10.30 -7.82
N GLY A 386 -14.93 -11.50 -7.81
CA GLY A 386 -14.98 -12.38 -6.64
C GLY A 386 -16.04 -12.02 -5.59
N LYS A 387 -16.24 -10.74 -5.29
CA LYS A 387 -17.36 -10.23 -4.46
C LYS A 387 -17.87 -8.91 -5.04
N ALA A 388 -19.13 -8.59 -4.79
CA ALA A 388 -19.75 -7.33 -5.14
C ALA A 388 -20.39 -6.70 -3.91
N ASN A 389 -20.29 -5.38 -3.78
CA ASN A 389 -20.95 -4.60 -2.76
C ASN A 389 -22.17 -3.91 -3.37
N LEU A 390 -23.35 -4.30 -2.90
CA LEU A 390 -24.60 -3.62 -3.19
C LEU A 390 -24.88 -2.60 -2.08
N PHE A 391 -25.02 -1.34 -2.48
CA PHE A 391 -25.44 -0.25 -1.62
C PHE A 391 -26.85 0.18 -1.98
N THR A 392 -27.67 0.42 -0.96
CA THR A 392 -29.03 0.95 -1.12
C THR A 392 -29.25 2.04 -0.11
N TYR A 393 -29.40 3.28 -0.58
CA TYR A 393 -29.75 4.44 0.22
C TYR A 393 -31.27 4.61 0.23
N MET A 394 -31.84 4.78 1.42
CA MET A 394 -33.25 4.97 1.66
C MET A 394 -33.43 6.13 2.63
N HIS A 395 -34.25 7.12 2.27
CA HIS A 395 -34.57 8.21 3.19
C HIS A 395 -36.04 8.62 3.04
N ASN A 396 -36.74 8.66 4.17
CA ASN A 396 -38.15 9.00 4.23
C ASN A 396 -38.29 10.50 4.42
N LEU A 397 -38.96 11.17 3.48
CA LEU A 397 -39.20 12.63 3.52
C LEU A 397 -40.53 13.01 4.17
N SER A 398 -41.34 12.01 4.53
CA SER A 398 -42.62 12.24 5.22
C SER A 398 -42.45 12.53 6.71
N ASP A 399 -43.49 13.09 7.31
CA ASP A 399 -43.57 13.39 8.75
C ASP A 399 -43.95 12.18 9.62
N GLN A 400 -44.27 11.03 9.00
CA GLN A 400 -44.61 9.81 9.71
C GLN A 400 -43.56 8.73 9.49
N ALA A 401 -43.33 7.91 10.50
CA ALA A 401 -42.42 6.78 10.38
C ALA A 401 -43.03 5.76 9.40
N LYS A 402 -42.21 5.24 8.49
CA LYS A 402 -42.66 4.30 7.46
C LYS A 402 -41.89 2.99 7.56
N THR A 403 -42.60 1.87 7.67
CA THR A 403 -41.99 0.54 7.64
C THR A 403 -41.94 0.03 6.21
N VAL A 404 -40.75 -0.32 5.75
CA VAL A 404 -40.50 -0.79 4.38
C VAL A 404 -39.72 -2.09 4.40
N VAL A 405 -39.86 -2.88 3.33
CA VAL A 405 -39.14 -4.14 3.12
C VAL A 405 -38.25 -3.99 1.90
N LEU A 406 -36.94 -4.01 2.12
CA LEU A 406 -35.94 -4.05 1.06
C LEU A 406 -35.74 -5.50 0.62
N ARG A 407 -36.12 -5.82 -0.62
CA ARG A 407 -35.94 -7.13 -1.23
C ARG A 407 -34.89 -7.09 -2.32
N VAL A 408 -33.87 -7.93 -2.21
CA VAL A 408 -32.79 -8.09 -3.20
C VAL A 408 -32.91 -9.48 -3.81
N GLN A 409 -33.08 -9.52 -5.13
CA GLN A 409 -33.15 -10.77 -5.90
C GLN A 409 -32.00 -10.82 -6.90
N SER A 410 -31.18 -11.85 -6.76
CA SER A 410 -29.97 -12.04 -7.54
C SER A 410 -29.75 -13.53 -7.82
N PRO A 411 -30.36 -14.08 -8.89
CA PRO A 411 -30.28 -15.51 -9.20
C PRO A 411 -28.85 -16.06 -9.30
N ASP A 412 -27.90 -15.20 -9.66
CA ASP A 412 -26.51 -15.54 -9.98
C ASP A 412 -25.52 -15.23 -8.85
N PHE A 413 -26.04 -14.79 -7.71
CA PHE A 413 -25.27 -14.46 -6.53
C PHE A 413 -25.80 -15.22 -5.30
N ARG A 414 -24.96 -15.28 -4.27
CA ARG A 414 -25.34 -15.66 -2.90
C ARG A 414 -25.32 -14.42 -2.00
N PRO A 415 -26.38 -14.17 -1.21
CA PRO A 415 -27.68 -14.85 -1.23
C PRO A 415 -28.46 -14.61 -2.54
N ARG A 416 -29.38 -15.53 -2.88
CA ARG A 416 -30.22 -15.40 -4.10
C ARG A 416 -31.45 -14.50 -3.91
N ASP A 417 -32.01 -14.56 -2.72
CA ASP A 417 -33.11 -13.70 -2.27
C ASP A 417 -32.78 -13.26 -0.84
N LEU A 418 -32.95 -11.97 -0.58
CA LEU A 418 -32.71 -11.35 0.72
C LEU A 418 -33.83 -10.34 0.95
N ALA A 419 -34.48 -10.43 2.09
CA ALA A 419 -35.50 -9.46 2.52
C ALA A 419 -35.10 -8.88 3.87
N MET A 420 -35.07 -7.55 3.95
CA MET A 420 -34.71 -6.80 5.16
C MET A 420 -35.79 -5.76 5.46
N THR A 421 -36.33 -5.79 6.67
CA THR A 421 -37.35 -4.82 7.10
C THR A 421 -36.70 -3.65 7.82
N TYR A 422 -37.04 -2.43 7.39
CA TYR A 422 -36.53 -1.18 7.94
C TYR A 422 -37.68 -0.32 8.45
N LEU A 423 -37.45 0.33 9.60
CA LEU A 423 -38.30 1.41 10.09
C LEU A 423 -37.60 2.74 9.75
N LEU A 424 -38.08 3.41 8.70
CA LEU A 424 -37.55 4.71 8.30
C LEU A 424 -38.16 5.79 9.22
N LYS A 425 -37.28 6.53 9.90
CA LYS A 425 -37.70 7.65 10.75
C LYS A 425 -38.30 8.78 9.89
N PRO A 426 -39.18 9.63 10.44
CA PRO A 426 -39.65 10.83 9.75
C PRO A 426 -38.46 11.72 9.35
N GLY A 427 -38.48 12.19 8.11
CA GLY A 427 -37.49 13.15 7.61
C GLY A 427 -37.88 14.57 7.95
N GLU A 428 -36.90 15.48 7.90
CA GLU A 428 -37.18 16.90 7.94
C GLU A 428 -37.84 17.30 6.60
N LYS A 429 -39.08 17.81 6.65
CA LYS A 429 -39.97 18.16 5.51
C LYS A 429 -39.37 19.07 4.41
N LYS A 430 -38.13 19.56 4.56
CA LYS A 430 -37.44 20.46 3.62
C LYS A 430 -35.97 20.09 3.40
N ALA A 431 -35.62 18.80 3.47
CA ALA A 431 -34.25 18.37 3.16
C ALA A 431 -33.93 18.49 1.66
N TRP A 432 -34.91 18.28 0.77
CA TRP A 432 -34.69 18.36 -0.68
C TRP A 432 -35.04 19.77 -1.23
N PRO A 433 -34.12 20.45 -1.93
CA PRO A 433 -34.35 21.79 -2.45
C PRO A 433 -35.13 21.76 -3.78
N ASP A 434 -36.05 22.71 -3.96
CA ASP A 434 -36.82 22.88 -5.21
C ASP A 434 -35.99 23.51 -6.36
N THR A 435 -34.84 24.11 -6.02
CA THR A 435 -33.93 24.79 -6.95
C THR A 435 -32.51 24.33 -6.69
N GLY A 436 -31.68 24.26 -7.73
CA GLY A 436 -30.28 23.89 -7.60
C GLY A 436 -29.53 24.71 -6.55
N VAL A 437 -28.70 24.03 -5.77
CA VAL A 437 -27.98 24.60 -4.63
C VAL A 437 -26.48 24.72 -4.97
N PRO A 438 -25.79 25.80 -4.56
CA PRO A 438 -24.36 25.91 -4.77
C PRO A 438 -23.57 24.85 -3.97
N LEU A 439 -22.42 24.45 -4.51
CA LEU A 439 -21.58 23.38 -3.96
C LEU A 439 -21.10 23.67 -2.53
N SER A 440 -20.64 24.90 -2.26
CA SER A 440 -20.32 25.40 -0.92
C SER A 440 -20.62 26.91 -0.87
N GLN A 441 -21.27 27.34 0.21
CA GLN A 441 -21.55 28.73 0.51
C GLN A 441 -21.64 28.86 2.04
N ALA A 442 -21.21 30.00 2.59
CA ALA A 442 -21.26 30.23 4.03
C ALA A 442 -22.68 29.99 4.61
N GLY A 443 -22.78 29.05 5.56
CA GLY A 443 -24.03 28.67 6.21
C GLY A 443 -24.62 27.33 5.71
N ASN A 444 -25.59 26.81 6.46
CA ASN A 444 -26.06 25.43 6.36
C ASN A 444 -27.08 25.17 5.22
N LYS A 445 -26.94 25.84 4.08
CA LYS A 445 -27.87 25.76 2.94
C LYS A 445 -27.19 25.34 1.64
N ASP A 446 -25.96 24.84 1.72
CA ASP A 446 -25.18 24.36 0.60
C ASP A 446 -25.36 22.85 0.39
N VAL A 447 -24.89 22.33 -0.74
CA VAL A 447 -24.99 20.90 -1.07
C VAL A 447 -24.30 20.06 0.00
N LEU A 448 -23.20 20.53 0.58
CA LEU A 448 -22.46 19.83 1.62
C LEU A 448 -23.29 19.66 2.90
N ALA A 449 -23.93 20.72 3.40
CA ALA A 449 -24.79 20.63 4.59
C ALA A 449 -26.00 19.72 4.35
N ILE A 450 -26.65 19.86 3.19
CA ILE A 450 -27.82 19.05 2.83
C ILE A 450 -27.42 17.57 2.74
N MET A 451 -26.34 17.25 2.04
CA MET A 451 -25.84 15.87 1.94
C MET A 451 -25.46 15.29 3.30
N SER A 452 -24.80 16.08 4.15
CA SER A 452 -24.43 15.64 5.49
C SER A 452 -25.66 15.35 6.36
N ALA A 453 -26.73 16.14 6.21
CA ALA A 453 -28.00 15.90 6.89
C ALA A 453 -28.73 14.66 6.34
N LEU A 454 -28.77 14.51 5.01
CA LEU A 454 -29.33 13.34 4.34
C LEU A 454 -28.60 12.05 4.72
N LEU A 455 -27.28 12.08 4.90
CA LEU A 455 -26.50 10.92 5.33
C LEU A 455 -26.65 10.60 6.81
N ARG A 456 -26.90 11.61 7.65
CA ARG A 456 -27.23 11.42 9.07
C ARG A 456 -28.59 10.74 9.26
N ASP A 457 -29.60 11.18 8.51
CA ASP A 457 -30.99 10.74 8.70
C ASP A 457 -31.38 9.60 7.72
N GLY A 458 -30.57 9.37 6.70
CA GLY A 458 -30.74 8.30 5.72
C GLY A 458 -30.33 6.94 6.28
N THR A 459 -30.95 5.89 5.76
CA THR A 459 -30.57 4.51 6.04
C THR A 459 -29.84 3.95 4.83
N VAL A 460 -28.60 3.48 5.01
CA VAL A 460 -27.85 2.78 3.96
C VAL A 460 -27.75 1.30 4.29
N ALA A 461 -28.33 0.47 3.44
CA ALA A 461 -28.09 -0.97 3.46
C ALA A 461 -26.83 -1.28 2.63
N TRP A 462 -25.93 -2.07 3.19
CA TRP A 462 -24.74 -2.58 2.51
C TRP A 462 -24.73 -4.10 2.54
N GLN A 463 -24.83 -4.72 1.37
CA GLN A 463 -24.86 -6.17 1.20
C GLN A 463 -23.70 -6.64 0.33
N THR A 464 -22.98 -7.67 0.78
CA THR A 464 -22.00 -8.37 -0.06
C THR A 464 -22.69 -9.51 -0.81
N LEU A 465 -22.62 -9.46 -2.13
CA LEU A 465 -23.11 -10.50 -3.03
C LEU A 465 -21.93 -11.32 -3.59
N LEU A 466 -21.99 -12.64 -3.46
CA LEU A 466 -20.96 -13.56 -3.94
C LEU A 466 -21.40 -14.23 -5.25
N PRO A 467 -20.71 -14.01 -6.38
CA PRO A 467 -21.10 -14.59 -7.66
C PRO A 467 -20.99 -16.11 -7.68
N GLU A 468 -22.00 -16.81 -8.20
CA GLU A 468 -21.99 -18.26 -8.41
C GLU A 468 -21.47 -18.67 -9.80
N ARG A 469 -21.66 -17.80 -10.80
CA ARG A 469 -21.29 -18.06 -12.20
C ARG A 469 -20.63 -16.84 -12.85
N PHE A 470 -19.77 -17.08 -13.83
CA PHE A 470 -19.21 -16.02 -14.66
C PHE A 470 -20.17 -15.63 -15.78
N GLY A 471 -20.11 -14.38 -16.23
CA GLY A 471 -20.95 -13.88 -17.31
C GLY A 471 -21.72 -12.62 -16.92
N GLU A 472 -22.81 -12.37 -17.63
CA GLU A 472 -23.74 -11.30 -17.30
C GLU A 472 -24.75 -11.80 -16.28
N ALA A 473 -25.02 -10.97 -15.28
CA ALA A 473 -25.95 -11.25 -14.21
C ALA A 473 -26.80 -10.02 -13.96
N THR A 474 -28.00 -10.26 -13.45
CA THR A 474 -28.94 -9.20 -13.11
C THR A 474 -29.22 -9.25 -11.62
N VAL A 475 -29.18 -8.08 -10.99
CA VAL A 475 -29.61 -7.88 -9.61
C VAL A 475 -30.81 -6.95 -9.62
N SER A 476 -31.90 -7.37 -8.98
CA SER A 476 -33.11 -6.58 -8.80
C SER A 476 -33.22 -6.20 -7.33
N VAL A 477 -33.36 -4.91 -7.07
CA VAL A 477 -33.59 -4.37 -5.73
C VAL A 477 -34.95 -3.70 -5.72
N ARG A 478 -35.80 -4.10 -4.78
CA ARG A 478 -37.18 -3.63 -4.67
C ARG A 478 -37.43 -3.14 -3.26
N LEU A 479 -38.06 -1.98 -3.14
CA LEU A 479 -38.57 -1.47 -1.90
C LEU A 479 -40.07 -1.71 -1.87
N GLU A 480 -40.53 -2.52 -0.93
CA GLU A 480 -41.92 -2.96 -0.80
C GLU A 480 -42.51 -2.39 0.49
N GLU A 481 -43.83 -2.18 0.54
CA GLU A 481 -44.54 -2.04 1.80
C GLU A 481 -44.67 -3.41 2.50
N VAL A 482 -45.04 -3.41 3.78
CA VAL A 482 -45.29 -4.64 4.55
C VAL A 482 -46.41 -5.49 3.93
N SER A 483 -47.33 -4.86 3.18
CA SER A 483 -48.38 -5.52 2.41
C SER A 483 -47.86 -6.32 1.19
N GLY A 484 -46.62 -6.07 0.77
CA GLY A 484 -46.02 -6.61 -0.45
C GLY A 484 -46.22 -5.73 -1.69
N GLU A 485 -46.82 -4.55 -1.56
CA GLU A 485 -46.93 -3.58 -2.65
C GLU A 485 -45.56 -2.96 -2.98
N LEU A 486 -45.21 -2.88 -4.26
CA LEU A 486 -43.96 -2.28 -4.72
C LEU A 486 -44.03 -0.75 -4.63
N LEU A 487 -43.17 -0.14 -3.82
CA LEU A 487 -43.01 1.32 -3.76
C LEU A 487 -42.15 1.83 -4.91
N ILE A 488 -40.96 1.24 -5.06
CA ILE A 488 -39.96 1.60 -6.06
C ILE A 488 -38.99 0.42 -6.25
N GLY A 489 -38.40 0.29 -7.42
CA GLY A 489 -37.43 -0.76 -7.69
C GLY A 489 -36.38 -0.32 -8.70
N SER A 490 -35.22 -0.94 -8.62
CA SER A 490 -34.10 -0.75 -9.54
C SER A 490 -33.57 -2.11 -9.99
N GLN A 491 -33.19 -2.18 -11.26
CA GLN A 491 -32.60 -3.37 -11.85
C GLN A 491 -31.24 -3.01 -12.44
N MET A 492 -30.25 -3.86 -12.18
CA MET A 492 -28.87 -3.58 -12.47
C MET A 492 -28.27 -4.77 -13.20
N ASN A 493 -27.58 -4.48 -14.30
CA ASN A 493 -26.85 -5.50 -15.05
C ASN A 493 -25.38 -5.40 -14.70
N VAL A 494 -24.82 -6.50 -14.20
CA VAL A 494 -23.44 -6.59 -13.77
C VAL A 494 -22.72 -7.67 -14.55
N ARG A 495 -21.42 -7.48 -14.77
CA ARG A 495 -20.58 -8.44 -15.47
C ARG A 495 -19.59 -9.08 -14.50
N ILE A 496 -19.75 -10.38 -14.27
CA ILE A 496 -18.90 -11.16 -13.40
C ILE A 496 -17.69 -11.62 -14.20
N ARG A 497 -16.50 -11.15 -13.83
CA ARG A 497 -15.23 -11.45 -14.51
C ARG A 497 -14.22 -12.06 -13.55
N SER A 498 -13.50 -13.07 -14.04
CA SER A 498 -12.32 -13.57 -13.33
C SER A 498 -11.22 -12.51 -13.31
N VAL A 499 -10.44 -12.44 -12.22
CA VAL A 499 -9.27 -11.57 -12.11
C VAL A 499 -8.12 -12.18 -12.90
N PHE A 500 -8.09 -11.95 -14.21
CA PHE A 500 -7.12 -12.55 -15.13
C PHE A 500 -5.66 -12.30 -14.70
N LYS A 501 -5.37 -11.09 -14.21
CA LYS A 501 -4.03 -10.70 -13.72
C LYS A 501 -3.55 -11.57 -12.55
N GLU A 502 -4.41 -11.81 -11.57
CA GLU A 502 -4.07 -12.66 -10.42
C GLU A 502 -3.95 -14.12 -10.82
N LYS A 503 -4.82 -14.58 -11.72
CA LYS A 503 -4.77 -15.94 -12.25
C LYS A 503 -3.50 -16.20 -13.05
N ILE A 504 -3.10 -15.30 -13.95
CA ILE A 504 -1.82 -15.41 -14.67
C ILE A 504 -0.67 -15.44 -13.67
N ARG A 505 -0.67 -14.55 -12.68
CA ARG A 505 0.41 -14.46 -11.71
C ARG A 505 0.53 -15.74 -10.87
N SER A 506 -0.60 -16.25 -10.38
CA SER A 506 -0.68 -17.51 -9.66
C SER A 506 -0.23 -18.68 -10.53
N ALA A 507 -0.76 -18.79 -11.76
CA ALA A 507 -0.39 -19.82 -12.71
C ALA A 507 1.10 -19.75 -13.08
N SER A 508 1.65 -18.55 -13.32
CA SER A 508 3.07 -18.34 -13.62
C SER A 508 3.93 -18.79 -12.44
N SER A 509 3.54 -18.43 -11.21
CA SER A 509 4.23 -18.91 -10.01
C SER A 509 4.23 -20.43 -9.93
N VAL A 510 3.09 -21.09 -10.18
CA VAL A 510 2.98 -22.56 -10.18
C VAL A 510 3.86 -23.19 -11.25
N VAL A 511 3.81 -22.66 -12.48
CA VAL A 511 4.61 -23.16 -13.62
C VAL A 511 6.11 -23.02 -13.34
N PHE A 512 6.56 -21.86 -12.88
CA PHE A 512 7.98 -21.67 -12.54
C PHE A 512 8.41 -22.57 -11.38
N ASN A 513 7.58 -22.75 -10.35
CA ASN A 513 7.89 -23.69 -9.28
C ASN A 513 7.99 -25.13 -9.80
N LEU A 514 7.08 -25.56 -10.67
CA LEU A 514 7.08 -26.92 -11.24
C LEU A 514 8.34 -27.15 -12.09
N ILE A 515 8.64 -26.24 -13.02
CA ILE A 515 9.84 -26.30 -13.86
C ILE A 515 11.10 -26.32 -12.99
N GLY A 516 11.17 -25.44 -11.98
CA GLY A 516 12.30 -25.35 -11.08
C GLY A 516 12.51 -26.62 -10.26
N ILE A 517 11.44 -27.22 -9.71
CA ILE A 517 11.51 -28.46 -8.94
C ILE A 517 11.95 -29.64 -9.81
N VAL A 518 11.27 -29.85 -10.94
CA VAL A 518 11.59 -30.96 -11.85
C VAL A 518 13.02 -30.83 -12.38
N GLY A 519 13.41 -29.63 -12.81
CA GLY A 519 14.76 -29.36 -13.30
C GLY A 519 15.83 -29.56 -12.22
N THR A 520 15.57 -29.17 -10.97
CA THR A 520 16.49 -29.39 -9.85
C THR A 520 16.67 -30.88 -9.57
N ILE A 521 15.59 -31.66 -9.55
CA ILE A 521 15.64 -33.11 -9.31
C ILE A 521 16.46 -33.79 -10.42
N ILE A 522 16.13 -33.54 -11.69
CA ILE A 522 16.82 -34.16 -12.84
C ILE A 522 18.31 -33.79 -12.83
N SER A 523 18.63 -32.50 -12.68
CA SER A 523 20.01 -32.04 -12.70
C SER A 523 20.81 -32.61 -11.53
N SER A 524 20.21 -32.67 -10.33
CA SER A 524 20.86 -33.26 -9.16
C SER A 524 21.11 -34.75 -9.34
N THR A 525 20.15 -35.53 -9.85
CA THR A 525 20.32 -36.96 -10.08
C THR A 525 21.42 -37.23 -11.11
N LEU A 526 21.46 -36.47 -12.21
CA LEU A 526 22.49 -36.58 -13.23
C LEU A 526 23.88 -36.20 -12.71
N LEU A 527 23.97 -35.19 -11.85
CA LEU A 527 25.22 -34.83 -11.16
C LEU A 527 25.68 -35.97 -10.25
N THR A 528 24.79 -36.55 -9.45
CA THR A 528 25.13 -37.69 -8.57
C THR A 528 25.62 -38.89 -9.37
N TYR A 529 24.99 -39.19 -10.52
CA TYR A 529 25.41 -40.30 -11.39
C TYR A 529 26.79 -40.10 -12.02
N ILE A 530 27.25 -38.86 -12.22
CA ILE A 530 28.62 -38.60 -12.71
C ILE A 530 29.66 -38.69 -11.59
N ILE A 531 29.26 -38.42 -10.35
CA ILE A 531 30.17 -38.37 -9.19
C ILE A 531 30.39 -39.76 -8.58
N VAL A 532 29.35 -40.60 -8.57
CA VAL A 532 29.38 -42.00 -8.11
C VAL A 532 29.85 -42.90 -9.24
#